data_AF-A0A3D3ZNA9-F1
#
_entry.id   AF-A0A3D3ZNA9-F1
#
_cell.length_a   1.000
_cell.length_b   1.000
_cell.length_c   1.000
_cell.angle_alpha   90.00
_cell.angle_beta   90.00
_cell.angle_gamma   90.00
#
_symmetry.space_group_name_H-M   'P 1'
#
loop_
_entity.id
_entity.type
_entity.pdbx_description
1 polymer ?
#
loop_
_entity_poly.entity_id
_entity_poly.type
_entity_poly.pdbx_seq_one_letter_code
_entity_poly.pdbx_strand_id
1 'polypeptide(L)'
;MEKDNKGKRDVAGLHQGLVEQLVRVGNIRTTAVEAAFRAVPRHIFLPELSAEEVYRDEAIATKFLNGSAISSSSQPAIMAIMLEQLELQPGQRVLEIGAGTGYNAALMAH
;
A
#
# COMPACT_ATOMS: atom_id res chain seq x y z
N MET A 1 -29.11 -11.74 -21.25
CA MET A 1 -28.89 -11.12 -19.93
C MET A 1 -27.39 -11.07 -19.72
N GLU A 2 -26.79 -9.93 -20.03
CA GLU A 2 -25.35 -9.76 -20.18
C GLU A 2 -24.94 -8.51 -19.41
N LYS A 3 -24.92 -8.58 -18.08
CA LYS A 3 -24.45 -7.48 -17.21
C LYS A 3 -23.99 -8.02 -15.83
N ASP A 4 -22.99 -8.89 -15.79
CA ASP A 4 -22.32 -9.24 -14.51
C ASP A 4 -20.78 -9.29 -14.58
N ASN A 5 -20.17 -8.92 -15.71
CA ASN A 5 -18.70 -8.99 -15.87
C ASN A 5 -17.97 -7.65 -15.71
N LYS A 6 -18.63 -6.62 -15.13
CA LYS A 6 -18.05 -5.28 -14.93
C LYS A 6 -17.53 -5.02 -13.50
N GLY A 7 -17.80 -5.93 -12.55
CA GLY A 7 -17.58 -5.72 -11.11
C GLY A 7 -16.26 -6.27 -10.54
N LYS A 8 -15.42 -6.90 -11.36
CA LYS A 8 -14.05 -7.27 -11.01
C LYS A 8 -13.12 -6.58 -12.00
N ARG A 9 -12.73 -5.33 -11.75
CA ARG A 9 -11.37 -4.98 -12.17
C ARG A 9 -10.46 -5.92 -11.39
N ASP A 10 -9.67 -6.71 -12.12
CA ASP A 10 -8.79 -7.71 -11.52
C ASP A 10 -7.97 -7.05 -10.40
N VAL A 11 -8.09 -7.56 -9.17
CA VAL A 11 -7.39 -7.03 -7.98
C VAL A 11 -5.88 -6.99 -8.26
N ALA A 12 -5.36 -8.00 -8.97
CA ALA A 12 -3.98 -8.02 -9.42
C ALA A 12 -3.69 -6.86 -10.39
N GLY A 13 -4.59 -6.59 -11.34
CA GLY A 13 -4.47 -5.44 -12.25
C GLY A 13 -4.47 -4.09 -11.53
N LEU A 14 -5.32 -3.89 -10.53
CA LEU A 14 -5.33 -2.67 -9.70
C LEU A 14 -4.04 -2.52 -8.88
N HIS A 15 -3.55 -3.64 -8.33
CA HIS A 15 -2.29 -3.69 -7.61
C HIS A 15 -1.12 -3.30 -8.50
N GLN A 16 -0.97 -3.96 -9.65
CA GLN A 16 0.10 -3.64 -10.60
C GLN A 16 -0.01 -2.20 -11.10
N GLY A 17 -1.23 -1.73 -11.40
CA GLY A 17 -1.46 -0.36 -11.86
C GLY A 17 -1.04 0.71 -10.86
N LEU A 18 -1.26 0.49 -9.55
CA LEU A 18 -0.74 1.37 -8.52
C LEU A 18 0.80 1.38 -8.50
N VAL A 19 1.43 0.21 -8.51
CA VAL A 19 2.91 0.11 -8.46
C VAL A 19 3.52 0.79 -9.69
N GLU A 20 2.99 0.51 -10.89
CA GLU A 20 3.42 1.14 -12.14
C GLU A 20 3.26 2.66 -12.10
N GLN A 21 2.17 3.18 -11.51
CA GLN A 21 2.02 4.61 -11.29
C GLN A 21 3.13 5.16 -10.41
N LEU A 22 3.38 4.55 -9.24
CA LEU A 22 4.37 5.01 -8.27
C LEU A 22 5.79 5.01 -8.83
N VAL A 23 6.14 4.01 -9.65
CA VAL A 23 7.40 3.97 -10.40
C VAL A 23 7.45 5.09 -11.43
N ARG A 24 6.40 5.24 -12.25
CA ARG A 24 6.35 6.25 -13.32
C ARG A 24 6.50 7.68 -12.81
N VAL A 25 5.92 8.00 -11.65
CA VAL A 25 6.02 9.35 -11.06
C VAL A 25 7.27 9.53 -10.18
N GLY A 26 8.09 8.49 -10.00
CA GLY A 26 9.36 8.55 -9.29
C GLY A 26 9.28 8.45 -7.77
N ASN A 27 8.15 7.99 -7.21
CA ASN A 27 8.06 7.71 -5.77
C ASN A 27 8.78 6.41 -5.41
N ILE A 28 8.66 5.39 -6.27
CA ILE A 28 9.48 4.17 -6.24
C ILE A 28 10.61 4.35 -7.25
N ARG A 29 11.85 4.11 -6.80
CA ARG A 29 13.10 4.41 -7.52
C ARG A 29 14.08 3.24 -7.52
N THR A 30 13.99 2.34 -6.53
CA THR A 30 14.87 1.18 -6.41
C THR A 30 14.11 -0.12 -6.64
N THR A 31 14.83 -1.12 -7.16
CA THR A 31 14.27 -2.45 -7.43
C THR A 31 13.80 -3.16 -6.16
N ALA A 32 14.46 -2.90 -5.02
CA ALA A 32 14.08 -3.47 -3.73
C ALA A 32 12.70 -2.96 -3.26
N VAL A 33 12.46 -1.65 -3.31
CA VAL A 33 11.16 -1.08 -2.93
C VAL A 33 10.08 -1.50 -3.93
N GLU A 34 10.39 -1.51 -5.23
CA GLU A 34 9.44 -2.01 -6.23
C GLU A 34 9.05 -3.47 -5.97
N ALA A 35 10.01 -4.35 -5.70
CA ALA A 35 9.77 -5.76 -5.39
C ALA A 35 8.86 -5.91 -4.16
N ALA A 36 9.14 -5.17 -3.08
CA ALA A 36 8.30 -5.18 -1.88
C ALA A 36 6.86 -4.78 -2.18
N PHE A 37 6.65 -3.67 -2.90
CA PHE A 37 5.32 -3.23 -3.29
C PHE A 37 4.59 -4.22 -4.20
N ARG A 38 5.29 -4.91 -5.11
CA ARG A 38 4.67 -5.96 -5.96
C ARG A 38 4.35 -7.23 -5.17
N ALA A 39 5.15 -7.58 -4.18
CA ALA A 39 5.02 -8.81 -3.40
C ALA A 39 3.95 -8.70 -2.30
N VAL A 40 3.75 -7.52 -1.72
CA VAL A 40 2.86 -7.33 -0.56
C VAL A 40 1.49 -6.77 -1.01
N PRO A 41 0.42 -7.57 -1.00
CA PRO A 41 -0.90 -7.12 -1.42
C PRO A 41 -1.57 -6.23 -0.35
N ARG A 42 -1.66 -4.92 -0.61
CA ARG A 42 -2.27 -3.94 0.31
C ARG A 42 -3.69 -4.29 0.77
N HIS A 43 -4.49 -4.94 -0.08
CA HIS A 43 -5.89 -5.29 0.24
C HIS A 43 -6.05 -6.31 1.37
N ILE A 44 -5.03 -7.13 1.66
CA ILE A 44 -5.06 -8.04 2.82
C ILE A 44 -5.07 -7.27 4.15
N PHE A 45 -4.51 -6.05 4.16
CA PHE A 45 -4.42 -5.21 5.36
C PHE A 45 -5.63 -4.27 5.53
N LEU A 46 -6.58 -4.28 4.58
CA LEU A 46 -7.78 -3.44 4.54
C LEU A 46 -8.99 -4.27 4.05
N PRO A 47 -9.38 -5.36 4.74
CA PRO A 47 -10.32 -6.36 4.22
C PRO A 47 -11.75 -5.84 4.03
N GLU A 48 -12.11 -4.74 4.70
CA GLU A 48 -13.46 -4.16 4.65
C GLU A 48 -13.66 -3.20 3.47
N LEU A 49 -12.62 -2.93 2.67
CA LEU A 49 -12.65 -1.97 1.58
C LEU A 49 -12.59 -2.64 0.21
N SER A 50 -13.16 -1.99 -0.80
CA SER A 50 -13.04 -2.47 -2.18
C SER A 50 -11.60 -2.36 -2.68
N ALA A 51 -11.20 -3.23 -3.60
CA ALA A 51 -9.87 -3.15 -4.21
C ALA A 51 -9.66 -1.81 -4.93
N GLU A 52 -10.71 -1.26 -5.55
CA GLU A 52 -10.69 0.05 -6.20
C GLU A 52 -10.43 1.22 -5.23
N GLU A 53 -10.78 1.09 -3.95
CA GLU A 53 -10.44 2.07 -2.92
C GLU A 53 -9.03 1.83 -2.40
N VAL A 54 -8.69 0.58 -2.09
CA VAL A 54 -7.39 0.18 -1.54
C VAL A 54 -6.23 0.59 -2.45
N TYR A 55 -6.38 0.44 -3.75
CA TYR A 55 -5.30 0.69 -4.71
C TYR A 55 -5.28 2.11 -5.29
N ARG A 56 -5.99 3.04 -4.67
CA ARG A 56 -5.75 4.48 -4.87
C ARG A 56 -4.51 4.92 -4.12
N ASP A 57 -3.81 5.88 -4.71
CA ASP A 57 -2.73 6.57 -4.03
C ASP A 57 -3.27 7.64 -3.07
N GLU A 58 -4.02 7.18 -2.06
CA GLU A 58 -4.63 8.01 -1.03
C GLU A 58 -4.40 7.39 0.36
N ALA A 59 -4.41 8.24 1.38
CA ALA A 59 -4.48 7.79 2.77
C ALA A 59 -5.90 7.33 3.08
N ILE A 60 -6.00 6.21 3.77
CA ILE A 60 -7.28 5.57 4.12
C ILE A 60 -7.42 5.61 5.63
N ALA A 61 -8.41 6.35 6.14
CA ALA A 61 -8.74 6.33 7.56
C ALA A 61 -9.30 4.95 7.96
N THR A 62 -8.77 4.37 9.02
CA THR A 62 -9.10 3.00 9.47
C THR A 62 -9.77 2.97 10.83
N LYS A 63 -9.63 4.02 11.63
CA LYS A 63 -10.33 4.17 12.92
C LYS A 63 -10.74 5.61 13.15
N PHE A 64 -11.91 5.77 13.77
CA PHE A 64 -12.49 7.06 14.10
C PHE A 64 -12.85 7.13 15.59
N LEU A 65 -12.71 8.32 16.18
CA LEU A 65 -13.18 8.66 17.52
C LEU A 65 -13.86 10.03 17.45
N ASN A 66 -15.13 10.10 17.88
CA ASN A 66 -15.93 11.34 17.86
C ASN A 66 -15.95 12.05 16.49
N GLY A 67 -16.00 11.27 15.41
CA GLY A 67 -15.99 11.79 14.03
C GLY A 67 -14.63 12.19 13.49
N SER A 68 -13.56 12.15 14.29
CA SER A 68 -12.19 12.39 13.85
C SER A 68 -11.46 11.09 13.55
N ALA A 69 -10.72 11.03 12.44
CA ALA A 69 -9.83 9.90 12.15
C ALA A 69 -8.67 9.88 13.16
N ILE A 70 -8.44 8.72 13.79
CA ILE A 70 -7.38 8.49 14.78
C ILE A 70 -6.33 7.47 14.32
N SER A 71 -6.60 6.76 13.22
CA SER A 71 -5.66 5.84 12.58
C SER A 71 -5.95 5.79 11.09
N SER A 72 -4.90 5.57 10.31
CA SER A 72 -4.98 5.41 8.86
C SER A 72 -3.95 4.41 8.36
N SER A 73 -4.22 3.83 7.19
CA SER A 73 -3.17 3.37 6.31
C SER A 73 -2.69 4.57 5.51
N SER A 74 -1.40 4.91 5.63
CA SER A 74 -0.80 6.02 4.88
C SER A 74 -0.93 5.84 3.37
N GLN A 75 -0.84 6.95 2.65
CA GLN A 75 -0.77 7.01 1.21
C GLN A 75 0.43 6.18 0.68
N PRO A 76 0.24 5.32 -0.34
CA PRO A 76 1.30 4.50 -0.93
C PRO A 76 2.54 5.29 -1.36
N ALA A 77 2.37 6.45 -2.01
CA ALA A 77 3.48 7.31 -2.41
C ALA A 77 4.35 7.77 -1.23
N ILE A 78 3.72 8.11 -0.09
CA ILE A 78 4.45 8.50 1.12
C ILE A 78 5.21 7.31 1.69
N MET A 79 4.60 6.12 1.76
CA MET A 79 5.29 4.91 2.18
C MET A 79 6.48 4.57 1.26
N ALA A 80 6.32 4.68 -0.06
CA ALA A 80 7.40 4.47 -1.02
C ALA A 80 8.55 5.46 -0.77
N ILE A 81 8.26 6.76 -0.63
CA ILE A 81 9.28 7.77 -0.32
C ILE A 81 10.02 7.43 0.98
N MET A 82 9.29 7.05 2.04
CA MET A 82 9.88 6.66 3.32
C MET A 82 10.82 5.45 3.18
N LEU A 83 10.41 4.41 2.44
CA LEU A 83 11.21 3.21 2.24
C LEU A 83 12.45 3.47 1.40
N GLU A 84 12.33 4.30 0.35
CA GLU A 84 13.47 4.71 -0.46
C GLU A 84 14.47 5.56 0.35
N GLN A 85 14.01 6.35 1.32
CA GLN A 85 14.88 7.12 2.21
C GLN A 85 15.49 6.28 3.33
N LEU A 86 14.80 5.21 3.75
CA LEU A 86 15.29 4.28 4.76
C LEU A 86 16.48 3.47 4.27
N GLU A 87 16.60 3.27 2.94
CA GLU A 87 17.68 2.51 2.29
C GLU A 87 17.91 1.13 2.92
N LEU A 88 16.81 0.48 3.31
CA LEU A 88 16.81 -0.76 4.07
C LEU A 88 17.61 -1.88 3.38
N GLN A 89 18.46 -2.56 4.13
CA GLN A 89 19.29 -3.67 3.67
C GLN A 89 18.96 -4.98 4.41
N PRO A 90 19.12 -6.15 3.75
CA PRO A 90 18.95 -7.44 4.39
C PRO A 90 19.78 -7.58 5.69
N GLY A 91 19.15 -8.13 6.73
CA GLY A 91 19.76 -8.34 8.04
C GLY A 91 19.67 -7.14 9.00
N GLN A 92 19.19 -5.99 8.55
CA GLN A 92 18.91 -4.87 9.44
C GLN A 92 17.67 -5.13 10.32
N ARG A 93 17.65 -4.51 11.50
CA ARG A 93 16.53 -4.55 12.44
C ARG A 93 15.87 -3.18 12.47
N VAL A 94 14.57 -3.13 12.17
CA VAL A 94 13.81 -1.89 12.08
C VAL A 94 12.82 -1.77 13.23
N LEU A 95 12.68 -0.56 13.77
CA LEU A 95 11.59 -0.21 14.69
C LEU A 95 10.61 0.68 13.94
N GLU A 96 9.39 0.19 13.75
CA GLU A 96 8.26 1.01 13.31
C GLU A 96 7.42 1.44 14.51
N ILE A 97 7.27 2.76 14.70
CA ILE A 97 6.40 3.31 15.74
C ILE A 97 5.09 3.73 15.08
N GLY A 98 4.00 3.04 15.42
CA GLY A 98 2.68 3.27 14.83
C GLY A 98 2.38 2.38 13.63
N ALA A 99 2.46 1.06 13.80
CA ALA A 99 2.27 0.07 12.72
C ALA A 99 0.89 0.12 12.04
N GLY A 100 -0.14 0.65 12.72
CA GLY A 100 -1.47 0.82 12.13
C GLY A 100 -2.06 -0.50 11.62
N THR A 101 -2.28 -0.58 10.31
CA THR A 101 -2.77 -1.81 9.64
C THR A 101 -1.70 -2.90 9.50
N GLY A 102 -0.42 -2.56 9.62
CA GLY A 102 0.71 -3.46 9.42
C GLY A 102 1.22 -3.54 7.99
N TYR A 103 0.63 -2.81 7.03
CA TYR A 103 1.04 -2.86 5.62
C TYR A 103 2.48 -2.39 5.40
N ASN A 104 2.88 -1.28 6.01
CA ASN A 104 4.25 -0.75 5.87
C ASN A 104 5.28 -1.66 6.56
N ALA A 105 4.94 -2.23 7.73
CA ALA A 105 5.74 -3.28 8.36
C ALA A 105 5.98 -4.47 7.42
N ALA A 106 4.93 -4.92 6.72
CA ALA A 106 5.04 -6.03 5.78
C ALA A 106 5.89 -5.69 4.55
N LEU A 107 5.83 -4.45 4.06
CA LEU A 107 6.73 -3.98 3.00
C LEU A 107 8.20 -4.03 3.45
N MET A 108 8.50 -3.63 4.69
CA MET A 108 9.87 -3.69 5.23
C MET A 108 10.36 -5.11 5.51
N ALA A 109 9.46 -6.08 5.67
CA ALA A 109 9.80 -7.47 6.00
C ALA A 109 9.97 -8.38 4.77
N HIS A 110 9.72 -7.87 3.56
CA HIS A 110 9.92 -8.58 2.29
C HIS A 110 11.41 -8.80 2.01
#